data_AF-A0A2H1WM97-F1
#
_entry.id   AF-A0A2H1WM97-F1
#
_cell.length_a   1.000
_cell.length_b   1.000
_cell.length_c   1.000
_cell.angle_alpha   90.00
_cell.angle_beta   90.00
_cell.angle_gamma   90.00
#
_symmetry.space_group_name_H-M   'P 1'
#
loop_
_entity.id
_entity.type
_entity.pdbx_description
1 polymer ?
#
loop_
_entity_poly.entity_id
_entity_poly.type
_entity_poly.pdbx_seq_one_letter_code
_entity_poly.pdbx_strand_id
1 'polypeptide(L)'
;MIQWALNDASRALDCVKKAARVAQQCMDGGVQAQLLAELLGRYALLRERGNQMLTTTLIDAVIQKIREELANLDQSEEVEQITKHFHNTLQHLKNRMECPDPDGLGYEGLTLS
;
A
#
# COMPACT_ATOMS: atom_id res chain seq x y z
N MET A 1 20.08 12.46 -9.37
CA MET A 1 19.05 11.47 -9.77
C MET A 1 19.54 10.09 -9.37
N ILE A 2 19.02 9.51 -8.28
CA ILE A 2 19.44 8.18 -7.81
C ILE A 2 18.81 7.14 -8.74
N GLN A 3 19.57 6.71 -9.75
CA GLN A 3 19.19 5.62 -10.64
C GLN A 3 19.50 4.31 -9.91
N TRP A 4 18.49 3.70 -9.29
CA TRP A 4 18.70 2.43 -8.57
C TRP A 4 18.96 1.30 -9.58
N ALA A 5 20.05 0.55 -9.39
CA ALA A 5 20.60 -0.36 -10.39
C ALA A 5 19.72 -1.58 -10.74
N LEU A 6 18.61 -1.82 -10.03
CA LEU A 6 17.65 -2.89 -10.34
C LEU A 6 16.37 -2.37 -11.04
N ASN A 7 16.47 -1.19 -11.68
CA ASN A 7 15.45 -0.25 -12.23
C ASN A 7 14.33 -0.76 -13.13
N ASP A 8 13.92 -2.01 -13.02
CA ASP A 8 12.83 -2.53 -13.80
C ASP A 8 11.52 -2.30 -13.04
N ALA A 9 10.93 -1.12 -13.27
CA ALA A 9 9.64 -0.72 -12.74
C ALA A 9 8.56 -1.80 -12.94
N SER A 10 8.65 -2.51 -14.07
CA SER A 10 7.79 -3.65 -14.41
C SER A 10 7.98 -4.82 -13.45
N ARG A 11 9.23 -5.22 -13.15
CA ARG A 11 9.53 -6.31 -12.21
C ARG A 11 9.15 -5.96 -10.79
N ALA A 12 9.32 -4.70 -10.38
CA ALA A 12 8.87 -4.23 -9.08
C ALA A 12 7.34 -4.35 -8.96
N LEU A 13 6.60 -3.94 -9.99
CA LEU A 13 5.14 -4.13 -10.05
C LEU A 13 4.76 -5.62 -9.99
N ASP A 14 5.41 -6.48 -10.78
CA ASP A 14 5.15 -7.91 -10.77
C ASP A 14 5.42 -8.53 -9.40
N CYS A 15 6.48 -8.10 -8.71
CA CYS A 15 6.82 -8.54 -7.37
C CYS A 15 5.70 -8.20 -6.37
N VAL A 16 5.28 -6.94 -6.32
CA VAL A 16 4.22 -6.53 -5.38
C VAL A 16 2.85 -7.12 -5.74
N LYS A 17 2.57 -7.37 -7.03
CA LYS A 17 1.37 -8.11 -7.46
C LYS A 17 1.40 -9.58 -7.05
N LYS A 18 2.58 -10.22 -7.09
CA LYS A 18 2.74 -11.60 -6.60
C LYS A 18 2.58 -11.65 -5.08
N ALA A 19 3.20 -10.72 -4.35
CA ALA A 19 3.04 -10.63 -2.90
C ALA A 19 1.58 -10.38 -2.50
N ALA A 20 0.86 -9.49 -3.19
CA ALA A 20 -0.57 -9.27 -2.95
C ALA A 20 -1.43 -10.50 -3.23
N ARG A 21 -1.07 -11.33 -4.22
CA ARG A 21 -1.73 -12.62 -4.47
C ARG A 21 -1.47 -13.63 -3.35
N VAL A 22 -0.25 -13.68 -2.83
CA VAL A 22 0.08 -14.56 -1.69
C VAL A 22 -0.67 -14.11 -0.44
N ALA A 23 -0.72 -12.82 -0.14
CA ALA A 23 -1.47 -12.27 0.98
C ALA A 23 -2.97 -12.65 0.91
N GLN A 24 -3.58 -12.58 -0.28
CA GLN A 24 -4.98 -12.98 -0.50
C GLN A 24 -5.24 -14.49 -0.43
N GLN A 25 -4.19 -15.32 -0.38
CA GLN A 25 -4.30 -16.77 -0.22
C GLN A 25 -4.04 -17.21 1.23
N CYS A 26 -3.73 -16.28 2.13
CA CYS A 26 -3.64 -16.57 3.55
C CYS A 26 -5.01 -17.03 4.07
N MET A 27 -5.02 -18.14 4.81
CA MET A 27 -6.26 -18.66 5.41
C MET A 27 -6.70 -17.84 6.62
N ASP A 28 -5.73 -17.22 7.30
CA ASP A 28 -5.98 -16.36 8.45
C ASP A 28 -6.21 -14.92 7.99
N GLY A 29 -7.37 -14.38 8.33
CA GLY A 29 -7.78 -13.04 7.91
C GLY A 29 -6.98 -11.91 8.57
N GLY A 30 -6.50 -12.11 9.81
CA GLY A 30 -5.62 -11.16 10.50
C GLY A 30 -4.28 -11.04 9.78
N VAL A 31 -3.66 -12.18 9.45
CA VAL A 31 -2.44 -12.25 8.64
C VAL A 31 -2.65 -11.64 7.26
N GLN A 32 -3.78 -11.92 6.60
CA GLN A 32 -4.11 -11.34 5.31
C GLN A 32 -4.19 -9.80 5.38
N ALA A 33 -4.94 -9.26 6.35
CA ALA A 33 -5.09 -7.82 6.54
C ALA A 33 -3.74 -7.15 6.87
N GLN A 34 -2.92 -7.78 7.72
CA GLN A 34 -1.59 -7.29 8.06
C GLN A 34 -0.68 -7.23 6.83
N LEU A 35 -0.58 -8.32 6.06
CA LEU A 35 0.27 -8.37 4.87
C LEU A 35 -0.16 -7.36 3.81
N LEU A 36 -1.47 -7.15 3.62
CA LEU A 36 -1.98 -6.13 2.72
C LEU A 36 -1.62 -4.72 3.20
N ALA A 37 -1.75 -4.43 4.51
CA ALA A 37 -1.37 -3.16 5.10
C ALA A 37 0.15 -2.87 4.96
N GLU A 38 1.00 -3.87 5.18
CA GLU A 38 2.44 -3.75 4.94
C GLU A 38 2.76 -3.53 3.46
N LEU A 39 2.05 -4.23 2.56
CA LEU A 39 2.19 -4.06 1.13
C LEU A 39 1.80 -2.64 0.69
N LEU A 40 0.75 -2.04 1.24
CA LEU A 40 0.38 -0.66 0.92
C LEU A 40 1.56 0.31 1.09
N GLY A 41 2.34 0.16 2.17
CA GLY A 41 3.57 0.93 2.37
C GLY A 41 4.63 0.70 1.29
N ARG A 42 4.74 -0.53 0.75
CA ARG A 42 5.62 -0.84 -0.38
C ARG A 42 5.13 -0.23 -1.70
N TYR A 43 3.82 -0.27 -1.97
CA TYR A 43 3.22 0.38 -3.13
C TYR A 43 3.48 1.89 -3.09
N ALA A 44 3.24 2.51 -1.93
CA ALA A 44 3.51 3.92 -1.69
C ALA A 44 4.98 4.27 -1.97
N LEU A 45 5.92 3.61 -1.29
CA LEU A 45 7.36 3.85 -1.43
C LEU A 45 7.84 3.74 -2.88
N LEU A 46 7.41 2.70 -3.60
CA LEU A 46 7.84 2.48 -4.98
C LEU A 46 7.25 3.56 -5.92
N ARG A 47 6.01 3.99 -5.68
CA ARG A 47 5.40 5.09 -6.43
C ARG A 47 6.16 6.38 -6.19
N GLU A 48 6.38 6.76 -4.93
CA GLU A 48 7.11 7.97 -4.56
C GLU A 48 8.51 8.01 -5.17
N ARG A 49 9.15 6.85 -5.36
CA ARG A 49 10.44 6.72 -6.04
C ARG A 49 10.36 6.77 -7.58
N GLY A 50 9.22 7.14 -8.15
CA GLY A 50 9.05 7.37 -9.58
C GLY A 50 8.50 6.18 -10.37
N ASN A 51 8.03 5.09 -9.72
CA ASN A 51 7.43 3.98 -10.46
C ASN A 51 6.00 4.33 -10.93
N GLN A 52 5.90 4.86 -12.15
CA GLN A 52 4.62 5.26 -12.76
C GLN A 52 3.62 4.13 -12.96
N MET A 53 4.08 2.87 -13.02
CA MET A 53 3.19 1.73 -13.20
C MET A 53 2.35 1.44 -11.95
N LEU A 54 2.75 1.94 -10.78
CA LEU A 54 1.96 1.89 -9.56
C LEU A 54 0.99 3.07 -9.53
N THR A 55 -0.12 2.95 -10.25
CA THR A 55 -1.14 4.00 -10.35
C THR A 55 -1.83 4.27 -9.03
N THR A 56 -2.39 5.47 -8.87
CA THR A 56 -3.25 5.81 -7.72
C THR A 56 -4.45 4.87 -7.61
N THR A 57 -5.00 4.41 -8.74
CA THR A 57 -6.06 3.39 -8.77
C THR A 57 -5.62 2.06 -8.16
N LEU A 58 -4.38 1.61 -8.40
CA LEU A 58 -3.89 0.37 -7.78
C LEU A 58 -3.73 0.54 -6.27
N ILE A 59 -3.25 1.69 -5.82
CA ILE A 59 -3.12 2.00 -4.39
C ILE A 59 -4.49 2.09 -3.72
N ASP A 60 -5.45 2.76 -4.35
CA ASP A 60 -6.84 2.84 -3.88
C ASP A 60 -7.46 1.45 -3.76
N ALA A 61 -7.31 0.59 -4.77
CA ALA A 61 -7.81 -0.78 -4.73
C ALA A 61 -7.24 -1.59 -3.54
N VAL A 62 -5.95 -1.41 -3.22
CA VAL A 62 -5.32 -2.04 -2.05
C VAL A 62 -5.90 -1.48 -0.75
N ILE A 63 -6.11 -0.16 -0.65
CA ILE A 63 -6.74 0.50 0.50
C ILE A 63 -8.15 -0.04 0.74
N GLN A 64 -8.97 -0.11 -0.31
CA GLN A 64 -10.34 -0.64 -0.21
C GLN A 64 -10.33 -2.11 0.21
N LYS A 65 -9.38 -2.91 -0.31
CA LYS A 65 -9.26 -4.31 0.09
C LYS A 65 -8.88 -4.47 1.55
N ILE A 66 -7.93 -3.69 2.07
CA ILE A 66 -7.57 -3.72 3.50
C ILE A 66 -8.78 -3.36 4.38
N ARG A 67 -9.57 -2.35 3.98
CA ARG A 67 -10.80 -1.96 4.71
C ARG A 67 -11.83 -3.09 4.73
N GLU A 68 -12.03 -3.77 3.59
CA GLU A 68 -12.91 -4.94 3.49
C GLU A 68 -12.44 -6.06 4.42
N GLU A 69 -11.15 -6.41 4.40
CA GLU A 69 -10.62 -7.47 5.27
C GLU A 69 -10.78 -7.10 6.75
N LEU A 70 -10.39 -5.89 7.16
CA LEU A 70 -10.51 -5.44 8.55
C LEU A 70 -11.97 -5.42 9.04
N ALA A 71 -12.93 -5.10 8.17
CA ALA A 71 -14.36 -5.12 8.52
C ALA A 71 -14.91 -6.53 8.78
N ASN A 72 -14.26 -7.56 8.23
CA ASN A 72 -14.64 -8.96 8.40
C ASN A 72 -13.98 -9.64 9.62
N LEU A 73 -13.06 -8.96 10.31
CA LEU A 73 -12.37 -9.52 11.47
C LEU A 73 -13.08 -9.19 12.78
N ASP A 74 -13.08 -10.15 13.69
CA ASP A 74 -13.50 -9.92 15.07
C ASP A 74 -12.52 -8.97 15.78
N GLN A 75 -13.06 -8.07 16.60
CA GLN A 75 -12.24 -7.12 17.35
C GLN A 75 -11.33 -7.85 18.33
N SER A 76 -10.02 -7.57 18.23
CA SER A 76 -8.97 -8.15 19.06
C SER A 76 -7.80 -7.17 19.16
N GLU A 77 -6.89 -7.39 20.12
CA GLU A 77 -5.67 -6.59 20.25
C GLU A 77 -4.81 -6.62 18.97
N GLU A 78 -4.76 -7.76 18.28
CA GLU A 78 -4.07 -7.90 17.00
C GLU A 78 -4.71 -7.00 15.93
N VAL A 79 -6.04 -7.02 15.81
CA VAL A 79 -6.78 -6.22 14.82
C VAL A 79 -6.64 -4.73 15.10
N GLU A 80 -6.59 -4.31 16.38
CA GLU A 80 -6.29 -2.93 16.76
C GLU A 80 -4.88 -2.51 16.30
N GLN A 81 -3.88 -3.36 16.46
CA GLN A 81 -2.51 -3.10 16.01
C GLN A 81 -2.43 -2.98 14.49
N ILE A 82 -3.10 -3.87 13.74
CA ILE A 82 -3.16 -3.82 12.27
C ILE A 82 -3.87 -2.53 11.82
N THR A 83 -5.00 -2.20 12.44
CA THR A 83 -5.77 -0.97 12.14
C THR A 83 -4.92 0.28 12.38
N LYS A 84 -4.17 0.32 13.49
CA LYS A 84 -3.24 1.42 13.79
C LYS A 84 -2.12 1.51 12.74
N HIS A 85 -1.55 0.39 12.33
CA HIS A 85 -0.53 0.37 11.27
C HIS A 85 -1.09 0.91 9.95
N PHE A 86 -2.26 0.42 9.54
CA PHE A 86 -2.94 0.87 8.33
C PHE A 86 -3.26 2.38 8.40
N HIS A 87 -3.79 2.86 9.53
CA HIS A 87 -4.07 4.28 9.74
C HIS A 87 -2.81 5.14 9.61
N ASN A 88 -1.70 4.74 10.22
CA ASN A 88 -0.43 5.46 10.10
C ASN A 88 0.05 5.55 8.63
N THR A 89 -0.15 4.48 7.86
CA THR A 89 0.16 4.46 6.43
C THR A 89 -0.76 5.40 5.64
N LEU A 90 -2.06 5.47 5.97
CA LEU A 90 -2.98 6.45 5.37
C LEU A 90 -2.60 7.89 5.72
N GLN A 91 -2.20 8.16 6.96
CA GLN A 91 -1.70 9.48 7.36
C GLN A 91 -0.43 9.86 6.59
N HIS A 92 0.48 8.91 6.38
CA HIS A 92 1.65 9.14 5.53
C HIS A 92 1.25 9.51 4.10
N LEU A 93 0.34 8.75 3.46
CA LEU A 93 -0.16 9.07 2.12
C LEU A 93 -0.80 10.46 2.07
N LYS A 94 -1.63 10.80 3.07
CA LYS A 94 -2.26 12.11 3.19
C LYS A 94 -1.23 13.24 3.28
N ASN A 95 -0.23 13.09 4.15
CA ASN A 95 0.85 14.06 4.28
C ASN A 95 1.61 14.28 2.96
N ARG A 96 1.75 13.22 2.14
CA ARG A 96 2.43 13.29 0.84
C ARG A 96 1.54 13.84 -0.27
N MET A 97 0.22 13.77 -0.13
CA MET A 97 -0.73 14.52 -0.96
C MET A 97 -0.69 16.02 -0.64
N GLU A 98 -0.60 16.38 0.64
CA GLU A 98 -0.57 17.78 1.10
C GLU A 98 0.81 18.44 0.89
N CYS A 99 1.89 17.67 1.00
CA CYS A 99 3.26 18.10 0.80
C CYS A 99 3.97 17.16 -0.20
N PRO A 100 3.73 17.34 -1.50
CA PRO A 100 4.32 16.51 -2.53
C PRO A 100 5.82 16.73 -2.64
N ASP A 101 6.54 15.64 -2.88
CA ASP A 101 7.98 15.66 -3.15
C ASP A 101 8.25 16.17 -4.57
N PRO A 102 9.09 17.20 -4.76
CA PRO A 102 9.38 17.72 -6.10
C PRO A 102 10.11 16.69 -6.97
N ASP A 103 10.83 15.74 -6.38
CA ASP A 103 11.59 14.71 -7.08
C ASP A 103 10.85 13.35 -7.15
N GLY A 104 9.66 13.25 -6.54
CA GLY A 104 8.88 12.02 -6.44
C GLY A 104 7.57 12.03 -7.23
N LEU A 105 6.97 10.85 -7.38
CA LEU A 105 5.64 10.76 -7.99
C LEU A 105 4.56 11.00 -6.92
N GLY A 106 3.73 12.03 -7.12
CA GLY A 106 2.61 12.35 -6.22
C GLY A 106 1.41 11.42 -6.33
N TYR A 107 0.34 11.72 -5.60
CA TYR A 107 -0.88 10.91 -5.51
C TYR A 107 -2.11 11.62 -6.11
N GLU A 108 -1.92 12.31 -7.24
CA GLU A 108 -2.99 13.05 -7.93
C GLU A 108 -4.20 12.13 -8.22
N GLY A 109 -5.39 12.57 -7.80
CA GLY A 109 -6.64 11.82 -7.98
C GLY A 109 -6.87 10.66 -7.02
N LEU A 110 -5.96 10.39 -6.07
CA LEU A 110 -6.22 9.43 -4.98
C LEU A 110 -7.19 10.03 -3.96
N THR A 111 -8.17 9.26 -3.52
CA THR A 111 -9.11 9.65 -2.45
C THR A 111 -9.03 8.65 -1.30
N LEU A 112 -8.66 9.11 -0.10
CA LEU A 112 -8.50 8.24 1.08
C LEU A 112 -9.80 8.00 1.87
N SER A 113 -10.96 8.14 1.21
CA SER A 113 -12.31 8.02 1.78
C SER A 113 -12.52 6.68 2.47
#